data_AF-A0A4V1KIQ4-F1
#
_entry.id   AF-A0A4V1KIQ4-F1
#
_cell.length_a   1.000
_cell.length_b   1.000
_cell.length_c   1.000
_cell.angle_alpha   90.00
_cell.angle_beta   90.00
_cell.angle_gamma   90.00
#
_symmetry.space_group_name_H-M   'P 1'
#
loop_
_entity.id
_entity.type
_entity.pdbx_description
1 polymer ?
#
loop_
_entity_poly.entity_id
_entity_poly.type
_entity_poly.pdbx_seq_one_letter_code
_entity_poly.pdbx_strand_id
1 'polypeptide(L)'
;MVGSTARTPGQFRRRSVIIGASLMAVGLTGPAGATGTGPAKSAVDTDVLANVLSTAFLAANLSRVCAEQNQWFLEDTKSAAGDGRTFAEHIKEEVLSSLNEGDAGVVVIRAANAARAVSLGLIHVMQDESTAAEEQRMAAWCETTAKPLVRGILAQHDIRHDLYDRMLSRAKQ
;
A
#
# COMPACT_ATOMS: atom_id res chain seq x y z
N MET A 1 51.41 8.18 -4.92
CA MET A 1 51.81 6.87 -4.35
C MET A 1 51.26 6.76 -2.93
N VAL A 2 50.05 6.22 -2.76
CA VAL A 2 49.47 5.58 -1.56
C VAL A 2 48.24 4.87 -2.12
N GLY A 3 48.25 3.55 -2.33
CA GLY A 3 48.01 2.54 -1.30
C GLY A 3 46.65 1.88 -1.56
N SER A 4 46.55 1.12 -2.66
CA SER A 4 45.36 0.37 -3.05
C SER A 4 45.38 -0.99 -2.38
N THR A 5 44.45 -1.25 -1.44
CA THR A 5 44.27 -2.58 -0.83
C THR A 5 42.95 -3.17 -1.30
N ALA A 6 43.06 -4.05 -2.30
CA ALA A 6 42.01 -4.94 -2.77
C ALA A 6 41.57 -5.88 -1.64
N ARG A 7 40.26 -6.01 -1.44
CA ARG A 7 39.65 -6.96 -0.50
C ARG A 7 39.21 -8.20 -1.29
N THR A 8 39.84 -9.32 -0.97
CA THR A 8 39.64 -10.65 -1.55
C THR A 8 38.20 -11.17 -1.36
N PRO A 9 37.58 -11.82 -2.36
CA PRO A 9 36.29 -12.48 -2.21
C PRO A 9 36.42 -13.82 -1.47
N GLY A 10 35.70 -13.94 -0.35
CA GLY A 10 35.63 -15.16 0.46
C GLY A 10 34.84 -16.27 -0.24
N GLN A 11 35.51 -17.43 -0.33
CA GLN A 11 35.04 -18.69 -0.90
C GLN A 11 33.84 -19.33 -0.18
N PHE A 12 33.02 -19.98 -1.00
CA PHE A 12 32.39 -21.28 -0.82
C PHE A 12 31.86 -21.68 0.57
N ARG A 13 30.53 -21.84 0.66
CA ARG A 13 29.91 -23.04 1.23
C ARG A 13 28.65 -23.42 0.46
N ARG A 14 28.83 -24.19 -0.62
CA ARG A 14 27.76 -25.01 -1.20
C ARG A 14 27.53 -26.19 -0.27
N ARG A 15 26.37 -26.23 0.40
CA ARG A 15 25.91 -27.44 1.09
C ARG A 15 24.92 -28.15 0.18
N SER A 16 25.44 -29.13 -0.55
CA SER A 16 24.65 -30.21 -1.12
C SER A 16 24.24 -31.16 0.00
N VAL A 17 22.95 -31.45 0.17
CA VAL A 17 22.49 -32.59 0.97
C VAL A 17 21.26 -33.22 0.31
N ILE A 18 21.55 -34.36 -0.36
CA ILE A 18 20.89 -35.67 -0.27
C ILE A 18 19.45 -35.81 -0.84
N ILE A 19 19.48 -36.45 -2.01
CA ILE A 19 18.54 -37.40 -2.60
C ILE A 19 17.90 -38.30 -1.53
N GLY A 20 16.56 -38.27 -1.45
CA GLY A 20 15.77 -39.24 -0.70
C GLY A 20 14.51 -39.59 -1.49
N ALA A 21 14.66 -40.49 -2.46
CA ALA A 21 13.54 -41.14 -3.13
C ALA A 21 13.06 -42.30 -2.23
N SER A 22 11.91 -42.14 -1.60
CA SER A 22 11.20 -43.25 -0.94
C SER A 22 9.95 -43.58 -1.73
N LEU A 23 9.99 -44.77 -2.31
CA LEU A 23 8.92 -45.48 -2.97
C LEU A 23 7.87 -46.01 -1.96
N MET A 24 6.64 -46.08 -2.44
CA MET A 24 5.55 -47.01 -2.09
C MET A 24 4.84 -46.84 -0.72
N ALA A 25 3.58 -46.41 -0.81
CA ALA A 25 2.49 -47.13 -0.16
C ALA A 25 1.21 -47.01 -1.00
N VAL A 26 0.89 -48.08 -1.71
CA VAL A 26 -0.43 -48.38 -2.27
C VAL A 26 -1.37 -48.64 -1.10
N GLY A 27 -2.48 -47.91 -1.01
CA GLY A 27 -3.44 -48.05 0.08
C GLY A 27 -4.84 -47.57 -0.30
N LEU A 28 -5.65 -48.52 -0.75
CA LEU A 28 -7.10 -48.66 -0.53
C LEU A 28 -8.05 -47.55 -1.05
N THR A 29 -8.76 -47.94 -2.10
CA THR A 29 -10.09 -47.49 -2.53
C THR A 29 -11.07 -47.30 -1.36
N GLY A 30 -11.43 -46.04 -1.08
CA GLY A 30 -12.62 -45.66 -0.34
C GLY A 30 -13.71 -45.16 -1.30
N PRO A 31 -15.00 -45.37 -1.01
CA PRO A 31 -16.08 -45.02 -1.92
C PRO A 31 -16.15 -43.51 -2.13
N ALA A 32 -16.36 -43.13 -3.39
CA ALA A 32 -16.58 -41.77 -3.85
C ALA A 32 -17.83 -41.17 -3.18
N GLY A 33 -17.63 -40.53 -2.02
CA GLY A 33 -18.52 -39.49 -1.56
C GLY A 33 -18.28 -38.27 -2.44
N ALA A 34 -19.09 -38.12 -3.49
CA ALA A 34 -19.19 -36.90 -4.26
C ALA A 34 -19.70 -35.79 -3.33
N THR A 35 -18.80 -35.18 -2.56
CA THR A 35 -19.03 -33.89 -1.95
C THR A 35 -19.18 -32.91 -3.10
N GLY A 36 -20.42 -32.50 -3.38
CA GLY A 36 -20.68 -31.35 -4.21
C GLY A 36 -19.99 -30.15 -3.59
N THR A 37 -18.76 -29.89 -4.01
CA THR A 37 -18.14 -28.57 -3.94
C THR A 37 -19.01 -27.69 -4.82
N GLY A 38 -20.04 -27.09 -4.22
CA GLY A 38 -20.60 -25.86 -4.74
C GLY A 38 -19.45 -24.88 -5.01
N PRO A 39 -19.62 -23.92 -5.93
CA PRO A 39 -18.56 -22.98 -6.26
C PRO A 39 -17.96 -22.42 -4.97
N ALA A 40 -16.68 -22.70 -4.74
CA ALA A 40 -15.95 -22.10 -3.64
C ALA A 40 -16.09 -20.59 -3.83
N LYS A 41 -16.62 -19.90 -2.82
CA LYS A 41 -16.61 -18.44 -2.81
C LYS A 41 -15.15 -18.02 -3.03
N SER A 42 -14.90 -17.19 -4.04
CA SER A 42 -13.55 -16.70 -4.28
C SER A 42 -13.11 -15.92 -3.04
N ALA A 43 -11.84 -16.09 -2.68
CA ALA A 43 -11.32 -15.41 -1.49
C ALA A 43 -11.23 -13.91 -1.77
N VAL A 44 -11.56 -13.10 -0.78
CA VAL A 44 -11.41 -11.64 -0.86
C VAL A 44 -9.95 -11.30 -1.18
N ASP A 45 -9.74 -10.50 -2.23
CA ASP A 45 -8.43 -9.97 -2.61
C ASP A 45 -8.08 -8.77 -1.72
N THR A 46 -7.61 -9.06 -0.52
CA THR A 46 -7.20 -8.04 0.45
C THR A 46 -6.01 -7.19 -0.01
N ASP A 47 -5.22 -7.64 -0.99
CA ASP A 47 -4.08 -6.90 -1.50
C ASP A 47 -4.52 -5.77 -2.45
N VAL A 48 -5.45 -6.04 -3.37
CA VAL A 48 -6.04 -5.01 -4.22
C VAL A 48 -6.74 -3.96 -3.36
N LEU A 49 -7.55 -4.38 -2.40
CA LEU A 49 -8.27 -3.48 -1.49
C LEU A 49 -7.30 -2.64 -0.65
N ALA A 50 -6.23 -3.23 -0.11
CA ALA A 50 -5.22 -2.51 0.65
C ALA A 50 -4.44 -1.52 -0.20
N ASN A 51 -4.13 -1.85 -1.46
CA ASN A 51 -3.42 -0.94 -2.36
C ASN A 51 -4.26 0.31 -2.68
N VAL A 52 -5.55 0.14 -2.97
CA VAL A 52 -6.47 1.27 -3.18
C VAL A 52 -6.53 2.15 -1.93
N LEU A 53 -6.79 1.54 -0.77
CA LEU A 53 -6.93 2.26 0.48
C LEU A 53 -5.61 2.93 0.92
N SER A 54 -4.47 2.34 0.61
CA SER A 54 -3.15 2.94 0.92
C SER A 54 -2.92 4.25 0.18
N THR A 55 -3.45 4.39 -1.03
CA THR A 55 -3.33 5.61 -1.83
C THR A 55 -4.17 6.73 -1.23
N ALA A 56 -5.37 6.40 -0.75
CA ALA A 56 -6.22 7.30 0.02
C ALA A 56 -5.57 7.74 1.34
N PHE A 57 -5.03 6.80 2.12
CA PHE A 57 -4.30 7.13 3.35
C PHE A 57 -3.03 7.95 3.11
N LEU A 58 -2.34 7.73 1.98
CA LEU A 58 -1.22 8.59 1.59
C LEU A 58 -1.70 10.03 1.39
N ALA A 59 -2.77 10.25 0.62
CA ALA A 59 -3.33 11.59 0.43
C ALA A 59 -3.70 12.24 1.77
N ALA A 60 -4.36 11.53 2.68
CA ALA A 60 -4.68 12.04 4.01
C ALA A 60 -3.43 12.41 4.84
N ASN A 61 -2.40 11.55 4.83
CA ASN A 61 -1.15 11.83 5.56
C ASN A 61 -0.46 13.08 5.03
N LEU A 62 -0.35 13.21 3.71
CA LEU A 62 0.30 14.37 3.09
C LEU A 62 -0.50 15.65 3.30
N SER A 63 -1.83 15.59 3.16
CA SER A 63 -2.72 16.71 3.46
C SER A 63 -2.57 17.17 4.91
N ARG A 64 -2.45 16.26 5.88
CA ARG A 64 -2.25 16.62 7.29
C ARG A 64 -0.93 17.36 7.50
N VAL A 65 0.18 16.77 7.04
CA VAL A 65 1.52 17.37 7.22
C VAL A 65 1.61 18.72 6.53
N CYS A 66 1.14 18.83 5.29
CA CYS A 66 1.30 20.06 4.53
C CYS A 66 0.31 21.17 4.91
N ALA A 67 -0.81 20.85 5.57
CA ALA A 67 -1.70 21.86 6.15
C ALA A 67 -1.05 22.60 7.33
N GLU A 68 -0.12 21.96 8.05
CA GLU A 68 0.67 22.62 9.10
C GLU A 68 1.64 23.66 8.51
N GLN A 69 2.13 23.44 7.29
CA GLN A 69 3.07 24.34 6.60
C GLN A 69 2.37 25.43 5.79
N ASN A 70 1.21 25.13 5.20
CA ASN A 70 0.42 26.06 4.40
C ASN A 70 -1.07 25.88 4.68
N GLN A 71 -1.68 26.88 5.32
CA GLN A 71 -3.11 26.89 5.65
C GLN A 71 -4.04 26.72 4.43
N TRP A 72 -3.58 27.07 3.22
CA TRP A 72 -4.36 26.93 1.98
C TRP A 72 -4.22 25.56 1.33
N PHE A 73 -3.35 24.68 1.82
CA PHE A 73 -3.07 23.40 1.17
C PHE A 73 -4.32 22.54 0.97
N LEU A 74 -5.19 22.45 1.99
CA LEU A 74 -6.43 21.66 1.91
C LEU A 74 -7.39 22.23 0.87
N GLU A 75 -7.58 23.54 0.87
CA GLU A 75 -8.44 24.24 -0.10
C GLU A 75 -7.89 24.10 -1.52
N ASP A 76 -6.58 24.21 -1.69
CA ASP A 76 -5.90 24.09 -2.97
C ASP A 76 -5.98 22.67 -3.54
N THR A 77 -6.05 21.64 -2.70
CA THR A 77 -5.96 20.24 -3.11
C THR A 77 -7.31 19.51 -3.14
N LYS A 78 -8.38 20.12 -2.62
CA LYS A 78 -9.69 19.47 -2.56
C LYS A 78 -10.25 19.12 -3.94
N SER A 79 -11.11 18.12 -3.95
CA SER A 79 -11.81 17.59 -5.12
C SER A 79 -13.32 17.57 -4.86
N ALA A 80 -14.11 16.94 -5.74
CA ALA A 80 -15.53 16.75 -5.50
C ALA A 80 -15.78 15.91 -4.22
N ALA A 81 -14.90 14.95 -3.94
CA ALA A 81 -14.90 14.13 -2.72
C ALA A 81 -14.32 14.85 -1.47
N GLY A 82 -13.94 16.12 -1.58
CA GLY A 82 -13.37 16.92 -0.50
C GLY A 82 -11.84 16.91 -0.44
N ASP A 83 -11.29 17.26 0.73
CA ASP A 83 -9.84 17.23 0.99
C ASP A 83 -9.32 15.79 1.17
N GLY A 84 -8.00 15.61 1.28
CA GLY A 84 -7.39 14.29 1.40
C GLY A 84 -7.89 13.44 2.58
N ARG A 85 -8.35 14.06 3.68
CA ARG A 85 -8.92 13.33 4.83
C ARG A 85 -10.34 12.88 4.53
N THR A 86 -11.20 13.77 4.03
CA THR A 86 -12.57 13.41 3.64
C THR A 86 -12.57 12.35 2.55
N PHE A 87 -11.69 12.50 1.56
CA PHE A 87 -11.44 11.50 0.52
C PHE A 87 -11.09 10.14 1.12
N ALA A 88 -10.16 10.09 2.09
CA ALA A 88 -9.73 8.82 2.66
C ALA A 88 -10.83 8.08 3.43
N GLU A 89 -11.69 8.78 4.17
CA GLU A 89 -12.84 8.15 4.82
C GLU A 89 -13.86 7.66 3.79
N HIS A 90 -14.11 8.43 2.73
CA HIS A 90 -14.98 8.00 1.64
C HIS A 90 -14.46 6.70 0.98
N ILE A 91 -13.18 6.65 0.58
CA ILE A 91 -12.59 5.44 0.00
C ILE A 91 -12.60 4.27 0.99
N LYS A 92 -12.38 4.53 2.27
CA LYS A 92 -12.44 3.49 3.31
C LYS A 92 -13.84 2.88 3.40
N GLU A 93 -14.89 3.69 3.36
CA GLU A 93 -16.26 3.19 3.31
C GLU A 93 -16.52 2.35 2.06
N GLU A 94 -16.09 2.85 0.88
CA GLU A 94 -16.22 2.12 -0.38
C GLU A 94 -15.47 0.78 -0.35
N VAL A 95 -14.22 0.76 0.14
CA VAL A 95 -13.36 -0.43 0.18
C VAL A 95 -13.85 -1.45 1.21
N LEU A 96 -14.29 -1.02 2.39
CA LEU A 96 -14.65 -1.92 3.48
C LEU A 96 -16.11 -2.39 3.44
N SER A 97 -16.97 -1.73 2.65
CA SER A 97 -18.36 -2.13 2.53
C SER A 97 -18.49 -3.60 2.14
N SER A 98 -19.36 -4.33 2.85
CA SER A 98 -19.63 -5.76 2.67
C SER A 98 -18.50 -6.73 3.02
N LEU A 99 -17.38 -6.26 3.56
CA LEU A 99 -16.37 -7.13 4.18
C LEU A 99 -16.81 -7.56 5.58
N ASN A 100 -16.36 -8.76 5.99
CA ASN A 100 -16.40 -9.11 7.40
C ASN A 100 -15.29 -8.34 8.16
N GLU A 101 -15.41 -8.30 9.48
CA GLU A 101 -14.50 -7.54 10.35
C GLU A 101 -13.03 -7.99 10.24
N GLY A 102 -12.79 -9.30 10.05
CA GLY A 102 -11.45 -9.85 9.90
C GLY A 102 -10.74 -9.34 8.64
N ASP A 103 -11.40 -9.47 7.49
CA ASP A 103 -10.87 -9.00 6.20
C ASP A 103 -10.72 -7.47 6.20
N ALA A 104 -11.70 -6.75 6.75
CA ALA A 104 -11.64 -5.30 6.88
C ALA A 104 -10.45 -4.85 7.73
N GLY A 105 -10.20 -5.50 8.87
CA GLY A 105 -9.06 -5.23 9.73
C GLY A 105 -7.72 -5.44 9.02
N VAL A 106 -7.58 -6.55 8.28
CA VAL A 106 -6.37 -6.84 7.49
C VAL A 106 -6.13 -5.76 6.44
N VAL A 107 -7.16 -5.39 5.68
CA VAL A 107 -7.07 -4.36 4.63
C VAL A 107 -6.62 -3.01 5.21
N VAL A 108 -7.25 -2.56 6.30
CA VAL A 108 -6.91 -1.28 6.96
C VAL A 108 -5.47 -1.27 7.46
N ILE A 109 -5.04 -2.32 8.16
CA ILE A 109 -3.68 -2.40 8.72
C ILE A 109 -2.64 -2.38 7.60
N ARG A 110 -2.83 -3.17 6.54
CA ARG A 110 -1.91 -3.21 5.39
C ARG A 110 -1.84 -1.85 4.70
N ALA A 111 -3.00 -1.26 4.42
CA ALA A 111 -3.09 0.04 3.77
C ALA A 111 -2.40 1.15 4.58
N ALA A 112 -2.65 1.20 5.89
CA ALA A 112 -2.08 2.21 6.79
C ALA A 112 -0.55 2.08 6.89
N ASN A 113 -0.05 0.84 6.98
CA ASN A 113 1.39 0.58 7.03
C ASN A 113 2.08 0.96 5.71
N ALA A 114 1.48 0.62 4.57
CA ALA A 114 2.01 1.00 3.25
C ALA A 114 2.03 2.53 3.08
N ALA A 115 0.92 3.21 3.37
CA ALA A 115 0.84 4.66 3.29
C ALA A 115 1.85 5.36 4.21
N ARG A 116 2.01 4.87 5.45
CA ARG A 116 3.00 5.38 6.40
C ARG A 116 4.42 5.19 5.89
N ALA A 117 4.76 4.01 5.36
CA ALA A 117 6.08 3.74 4.81
C ALA A 117 6.43 4.67 3.65
N VAL A 118 5.48 4.90 2.72
CA VAL A 118 5.66 5.85 1.61
C VAL A 118 5.81 7.28 2.13
N SER A 119 4.94 7.70 3.06
CA SER A 119 4.99 9.06 3.63
C SER A 119 6.34 9.33 4.32
N LEU A 120 6.83 8.38 5.12
CA LEU A 120 8.13 8.47 5.78
C LEU A 120 9.28 8.45 4.77
N GLY A 121 9.21 7.62 3.73
CA GLY A 121 10.22 7.59 2.67
C GLY A 121 10.32 8.93 1.95
N LEU A 122 9.18 9.56 1.64
CA LEU A 122 9.14 10.89 1.02
C LEU A 122 9.71 11.98 1.94
N ILE A 123 9.41 11.91 3.24
CA ILE A 123 9.92 12.87 4.22
C ILE A 123 11.42 12.70 4.47
N HIS A 124 11.89 11.46 4.58
CA HIS A 124 13.28 11.16 4.92
C HIS A 124 14.27 11.65 3.86
N VAL A 125 13.87 11.67 2.58
CA VAL A 125 14.67 12.24 1.48
C VAL A 125 14.96 13.74 1.67
N MET A 126 14.23 14.44 2.54
CA MET A 126 14.40 15.88 2.80
C MET A 126 15.25 16.21 4.04
N GLN A 127 15.66 15.20 4.82
CA GLN A 127 16.37 15.43 6.08
C GLN A 127 17.85 15.78 5.85
N ASP A 128 18.32 16.81 6.54
CA ASP A 128 19.70 17.31 6.54
C ASP A 128 20.01 17.90 7.94
N GLU A 129 21.27 18.20 8.27
CA GLU A 129 21.72 18.45 9.65
C GLU A 129 21.20 19.77 10.29
N SER A 130 20.62 20.69 9.51
CA SER A 130 20.11 21.99 10.00
C SER A 130 18.58 22.07 10.03
N THR A 131 18.02 22.39 11.21
CA THR A 131 16.58 22.48 11.50
C THR A 131 15.90 23.69 10.86
N ALA A 132 16.54 24.86 10.83
CA ALA A 132 15.97 26.05 10.18
C ALA A 132 15.85 25.87 8.66
N ALA A 133 16.75 25.08 8.07
CA ALA A 133 16.65 24.70 6.66
C ALA A 133 15.60 23.60 6.43
N GLU A 134 15.20 22.87 7.47
CA GLU A 134 14.21 21.78 7.38
C GLU A 134 12.78 22.32 7.16
N GLU A 135 12.38 23.37 7.89
CA GLU A 135 11.05 23.98 7.73
C GLU A 135 10.85 24.55 6.33
N GLN A 136 11.85 25.27 5.80
CA GLN A 136 11.80 25.84 4.46
C GLN A 136 11.79 24.75 3.37
N ARG A 137 12.55 23.66 3.55
CA ARG A 137 12.52 22.50 2.66
C ARG A 137 11.16 21.81 2.68
N MET A 138 10.58 21.62 3.87
CA MET A 138 9.26 21.00 4.02
C MET A 138 8.18 21.84 3.32
N ALA A 139 8.19 23.16 3.51
CA ALA A 139 7.27 24.06 2.82
C ALA A 139 7.44 23.98 1.28
N ALA A 140 8.68 24.02 0.78
CA ALA A 140 8.96 23.90 -0.64
C ALA A 140 8.52 22.54 -1.23
N TRP A 141 8.73 21.46 -0.49
CA TRP A 141 8.30 20.12 -0.90
C TRP A 141 6.79 19.96 -0.90
N CYS A 142 6.10 20.50 0.12
CA CYS A 142 4.66 20.51 0.15
C CYS A 142 4.09 21.20 -1.10
N GLU A 143 4.66 22.32 -1.52
CA GLU A 143 4.21 23.04 -2.72
C GLU A 143 4.55 22.34 -4.03
N THR A 144 5.78 21.84 -4.18
CA THR A 144 6.30 21.35 -5.47
C THR A 144 6.05 19.87 -5.71
N THR A 145 5.88 19.08 -4.65
CA THR A 145 5.77 17.61 -4.73
C THR A 145 4.47 17.10 -4.14
N ALA A 146 4.16 17.45 -2.89
CA ALA A 146 2.97 16.89 -2.23
C ALA A 146 1.67 17.41 -2.83
N LYS A 147 1.55 18.72 -3.06
CA LYS A 147 0.36 19.35 -3.64
C LYS A 147 -0.06 18.73 -4.98
N PRO A 148 0.82 18.61 -6.00
CA PRO A 148 0.44 17.97 -7.26
C PRO A 148 0.14 16.47 -7.09
N LEU A 149 0.85 15.77 -6.19
CA LEU A 149 0.58 14.35 -5.91
C LEU A 149 -0.83 14.14 -5.32
N VAL A 150 -1.19 14.90 -4.29
CA VAL A 150 -2.52 14.82 -3.66
C VAL A 150 -3.61 15.17 -4.66
N ARG A 151 -3.46 16.26 -5.42
CA ARG A 151 -4.40 16.61 -6.51
C ARG A 151 -4.55 15.48 -7.52
N GLY A 152 -3.44 14.87 -7.93
CA GLY A 152 -3.44 13.75 -8.86
C GLY A 152 -4.18 12.53 -8.33
N ILE A 153 -3.98 12.18 -7.05
CA ILE A 153 -4.68 11.06 -6.41
C ILE A 153 -6.19 11.30 -6.39
N LEU A 154 -6.62 12.47 -5.89
CA LEU A 154 -8.04 12.81 -5.75
C LEU A 154 -8.72 12.89 -7.11
N ALA A 155 -8.14 13.63 -8.07
CA ALA A 155 -8.71 13.77 -9.41
C ALA A 155 -8.83 12.43 -10.15
N GLN A 156 -7.91 11.49 -9.89
CA GLN A 156 -7.94 10.19 -10.53
C GLN A 156 -9.15 9.35 -10.11
N HIS A 157 -9.56 9.45 -8.84
CA HIS A 157 -10.78 8.79 -8.37
C HIS A 157 -12.01 9.44 -8.98
N ASP A 158 -12.12 10.78 -8.96
CA ASP A 158 -13.23 11.51 -9.58
C ASP A 158 -13.42 11.14 -11.07
N ILE A 159 -12.32 11.05 -11.83
CA ILE A 159 -12.37 10.76 -13.28
C ILE A 159 -12.73 9.29 -13.56
N ARG A 160 -12.33 8.37 -12.66
CA ARG A 160 -12.39 6.92 -12.93
C ARG A 160 -13.23 6.15 -11.91
N HIS A 161 -14.18 6.81 -11.27
CA HIS A 161 -15.02 6.25 -10.21
C HIS A 161 -15.64 4.90 -10.61
N ASP A 162 -16.29 4.83 -11.77
CA ASP A 162 -16.87 3.58 -12.31
C ASP A 162 -15.86 2.42 -12.45
N LEU A 163 -14.60 2.73 -12.76
CA LEU A 163 -13.55 1.72 -12.86
C LEU A 163 -13.13 1.24 -11.47
N TYR A 164 -13.05 2.14 -10.49
CA TYR A 164 -12.80 1.79 -9.10
C TYR A 164 -13.91 0.88 -8.58
N ASP A 165 -15.19 1.22 -8.78
CA ASP A 165 -16.33 0.42 -8.32
C ASP A 165 -16.31 -1.00 -8.85
N ARG A 166 -16.03 -1.19 -10.15
CA ARG A 166 -15.91 -2.52 -10.75
C ARG A 166 -14.75 -3.31 -10.17
N MET A 167 -13.61 -2.67 -9.95
CA MET A 167 -12.43 -3.30 -9.36
C MET A 167 -12.69 -3.71 -7.91
N LEU A 168 -13.27 -2.82 -7.10
CA LEU A 168 -13.62 -3.10 -5.70
C LEU A 168 -14.65 -4.23 -5.62
N SER A 169 -15.66 -4.20 -6.48
CA SER A 169 -16.68 -5.26 -6.54
C SER A 169 -16.06 -6.62 -6.86
N ARG A 170 -15.08 -6.67 -7.76
CA ARG A 170 -14.37 -7.92 -8.10
C ARG A 170 -13.46 -8.40 -6.97
N ALA A 171 -12.76 -7.49 -6.30
CA ALA A 171 -11.85 -7.83 -5.21
C ALA A 171 -12.57 -8.38 -3.95
N LYS A 172 -13.88 -8.12 -3.81
CA LYS A 172 -14.69 -8.57 -2.66
C LYS A 172 -15.37 -9.93 -2.85
N GLN A 173 -15.29 -10.52 -4.05
CA GLN A 173 -16.05 -11.71 -4.44
C GLN A 173 -15.17 -12.94 -4.60
#